data_AF-A0A7X6VQ20-F1
#
_entry.id   AF-A0A7X6VQ20-F1
#
_cell.length_a   1.000
_cell.length_b   1.000
_cell.length_c   1.000
_cell.angle_alpha   90.00
_cell.angle_beta   90.00
_cell.angle_gamma   90.00
#
_symmetry.space_group_name_H-M   'P 1'
#
loop_
_entity.id
_entity.type
_entity.pdbx_description
1 polymer ?
#
loop_
_entity_poly.entity_id
_entity_poly.type
_entity_poly.pdbx_seq_one_letter_code
_entity_poly.pdbx_strand_id
1 'polypeptide(L)'
;MLIDNLSVKLIDEWPIKDVPAVTELGFYDSVRGGDFEDMEVGYTFVSEPPEEVHFWGTFHLDSPGIISVVDGSKVLELSFDGTRNFASAFVFLDPLDFDKTSVYELAFRYKTDFKDDLGTAFHVSFVGPTGQENFKVYLNYTDSEDTYTNGVNPYIYPYTLTDEENGWVSFKMQFQLNDTFLSTVDSVRFLISTVESNDNKVYFDDIKFGYYTEEVEPTEPGEPVDPTEPTDPTEPGDGDKGLSAGAIVGIVVGGVAVVAGAVGAVIIIKKRRG
;
A
#
# COMPACT_ATOMS: atom_id res chain seq x y z
N MET A 1 34.29 13.89 -5.68
CA MET A 1 34.03 13.30 -7.00
C MET A 1 32.59 13.67 -7.30
N LEU A 2 32.35 14.69 -8.13
CA LEU A 2 30.99 15.08 -8.52
C LEU A 2 30.49 14.02 -9.51
N ILE A 3 29.38 13.38 -9.18
CA ILE A 3 28.69 12.47 -10.10
C ILE A 3 28.03 13.36 -11.15
N ASP A 4 28.53 13.26 -12.38
CA ASP A 4 28.05 14.01 -13.53
C ASP A 4 26.68 13.46 -13.96
N ASN A 5 25.83 14.35 -14.44
CA ASN A 5 24.41 14.12 -14.65
C ASN A 5 24.15 12.87 -15.52
N LEU A 6 23.35 11.95 -14.98
CA LEU A 6 22.77 10.80 -15.68
C LEU A 6 21.98 11.28 -16.91
N SER A 7 22.68 11.35 -18.03
CA SER A 7 22.07 11.47 -19.35
C SER A 7 21.56 10.09 -19.73
N VAL A 8 20.26 9.88 -19.51
CA VAL A 8 19.54 8.70 -19.99
C VAL A 8 19.69 8.66 -21.52
N LYS A 9 20.51 7.74 -22.03
CA LYS A 9 20.57 7.43 -23.45
C LYS A 9 19.23 6.77 -23.83
N LEU A 10 18.39 7.54 -24.52
CA LEU A 10 17.25 7.00 -25.27
C LEU A 10 17.79 6.00 -26.28
N ILE A 11 17.46 4.72 -26.10
CA ILE A 11 17.67 3.68 -27.11
C ILE A 11 16.44 3.73 -28.02
N ASP A 12 16.69 3.90 -29.31
CA ASP A 12 15.67 3.98 -30.34
C ASP A 12 14.79 2.70 -30.39
N GLU A 13 13.48 2.93 -30.48
CA GLU A 13 12.44 2.02 -30.98
C GLU A 13 12.01 0.80 -30.13
N TRP A 14 11.57 1.04 -28.89
CA TRP A 14 10.41 0.33 -28.34
C TRP A 14 9.31 1.39 -28.11
N PRO A 15 8.02 1.11 -28.40
CA PRO A 15 6.97 2.09 -28.14
C PRO A 15 6.86 2.23 -26.62
N ILE A 16 7.54 3.24 -26.06
CA ILE A 16 7.21 3.79 -24.75
C ILE A 16 5.69 3.98 -24.79
N LYS A 17 4.96 3.31 -23.91
CA LYS A 17 3.56 3.62 -23.77
C LYS A 17 3.50 5.06 -23.27
N ASP A 18 2.97 5.96 -24.08
CA ASP A 18 2.71 7.33 -23.66
C ASP A 18 1.91 7.26 -22.36
N VAL A 19 2.53 7.64 -21.24
CA VAL A 19 1.83 7.78 -19.97
C VAL A 19 0.95 9.01 -20.12
N PRO A 20 -0.38 8.90 -19.96
CA PRO A 20 -1.28 10.05 -20.05
C PRO A 20 -0.85 11.15 -19.08
N ALA A 21 -0.96 12.42 -19.50
CA ALA A 21 -0.68 13.55 -18.63
C ALA A 21 -1.68 13.58 -17.46
N VAL A 22 -1.18 13.80 -16.23
CA VAL A 22 -1.98 13.81 -15.00
C VAL A 22 -2.13 15.21 -14.39
N THR A 23 -1.82 16.27 -15.15
CA THR A 23 -1.69 17.65 -14.67
C THR A 23 -2.97 18.28 -14.10
N GLU A 24 -4.12 17.62 -14.21
CA GLU A 24 -5.43 18.09 -13.74
C GLU A 24 -6.20 17.02 -12.93
N LEU A 25 -5.53 15.92 -12.56
CA LEU A 25 -6.14 14.81 -11.84
C LEU A 25 -5.75 14.83 -10.36
N GLY A 26 -6.69 14.45 -9.49
CA GLY A 26 -6.42 14.17 -8.09
C GLY A 26 -5.72 12.82 -7.94
N PHE A 27 -4.83 12.71 -6.95
CA PHE A 27 -4.18 11.43 -6.61
C PHE A 27 -4.94 10.75 -5.47
N TYR A 28 -5.45 9.54 -5.72
CA TYR A 28 -6.02 8.68 -4.69
C TYR A 28 -4.93 7.71 -4.20
N ASP A 29 -4.51 7.87 -2.95
CA ASP A 29 -3.53 7.00 -2.32
C ASP A 29 -4.21 5.74 -1.76
N SER A 30 -3.78 4.58 -2.23
CA SER A 30 -4.24 3.28 -1.74
C SER A 30 -3.40 2.77 -0.56
N VAL A 31 -2.24 3.37 -0.30
CA VAL A 31 -1.37 3.01 0.82
C VAL A 31 -1.71 3.89 2.02
N ARG A 32 -2.05 3.25 3.14
CA ARG A 32 -2.29 3.95 4.41
C ARG A 32 -1.08 3.85 5.31
N GLY A 33 -0.67 4.98 5.89
CA GLY A 33 0.44 5.04 6.85
C GLY A 33 1.82 4.78 6.23
N GLY A 34 2.00 5.14 4.96
CA GLY A 34 3.30 5.03 4.28
C GLY A 34 4.33 6.08 4.72
N ASP A 35 3.92 7.06 5.52
CA ASP A 35 4.75 8.05 6.23
C ASP A 35 5.14 7.60 7.64
N PHE A 36 4.62 6.45 8.12
CA PHE A 36 4.97 5.80 9.38
C PHE A 36 4.78 6.61 10.69
N GLU A 37 4.30 7.84 10.62
CA GLU A 37 4.23 8.75 11.78
C GLU A 37 3.28 8.27 12.89
N ASP A 38 2.26 7.50 12.53
CA ASP A 38 1.33 6.90 13.50
C ASP A 38 1.88 5.61 14.15
N MET A 39 3.02 5.10 13.71
CA MET A 39 3.59 3.84 14.22
C MET A 39 4.52 4.05 15.43
N GLU A 40 4.64 3.03 16.28
CA GLU A 40 5.58 3.05 17.41
C GLU A 40 7.00 2.76 16.94
N VAL A 41 7.98 3.50 17.45
CA VAL A 41 9.41 3.21 17.19
C VAL A 41 9.76 1.84 17.77
N GLY A 42 10.42 1.01 16.98
CA GLY A 42 10.71 -0.39 17.29
C GLY A 42 9.60 -1.37 16.89
N TYR A 43 8.46 -0.88 16.36
CA TYR A 43 7.44 -1.74 15.77
C TYR A 43 8.08 -2.59 14.66
N THR A 44 7.86 -3.91 14.74
CA THR A 44 8.43 -4.89 13.80
C THR A 44 7.32 -5.44 12.92
N PHE A 45 7.46 -5.33 11.61
CA PHE A 45 6.50 -5.90 10.68
C PHE A 45 6.57 -7.43 10.69
N VAL A 46 5.41 -8.07 10.91
CA VAL A 46 5.28 -9.53 10.97
C VAL A 46 4.72 -10.10 9.67
N SER A 47 4.87 -11.40 9.45
CA SER A 47 4.58 -12.01 8.14
C SER A 47 3.12 -12.15 7.75
N GLU A 48 2.23 -12.02 8.72
CA GLU A 48 0.79 -12.02 8.51
C GLU A 48 0.26 -10.72 9.13
N PRO A 49 -0.39 -9.84 8.34
CA PRO A 49 -1.03 -8.68 8.93
C PRO A 49 -2.09 -9.20 9.91
N PRO A 50 -2.15 -8.69 11.15
CA PRO A 50 -3.33 -8.88 11.97
C PRO A 50 -4.55 -8.39 11.16
N GLU A 51 -5.69 -9.08 11.24
CA GLU A 51 -6.92 -8.75 10.47
C GLU A 51 -7.39 -7.28 10.66
N GLU A 52 -6.84 -6.59 11.67
CA GLU A 52 -7.15 -5.21 12.04
C GLU A 52 -6.08 -4.18 11.61
N VAL A 53 -4.92 -4.60 11.08
CA VAL A 53 -3.80 -3.68 10.79
C VAL A 53 -3.58 -3.57 9.28
N HIS A 54 -3.69 -2.32 8.82
CA HIS A 54 -3.60 -1.93 7.44
C HIS A 54 -2.25 -2.27 6.81
N PHE A 55 -2.26 -3.34 6.00
CA PHE A 55 -1.48 -3.58 4.79
C PHE A 55 0.05 -3.71 4.84
N TRP A 56 0.70 -4.00 5.98
CA TRP A 56 2.16 -4.24 5.98
C TRP A 56 2.59 -5.61 6.53
N GLY A 57 3.64 -6.22 5.95
CA GLY A 57 4.19 -7.50 6.42
C GLY A 57 5.62 -7.82 5.99
N THR A 58 6.15 -9.01 6.32
CA THR A 58 7.52 -9.50 5.99
C THR A 58 7.51 -11.00 5.64
N PHE A 59 8.57 -11.57 5.06
CA PHE A 59 8.62 -13.03 4.85
C PHE A 59 9.45 -13.67 5.95
N HIS A 60 9.06 -14.84 6.47
CA HIS A 60 9.78 -15.51 7.56
C HIS A 60 11.25 -15.87 7.24
N LEU A 61 11.65 -15.79 5.97
CA LEU A 61 13.02 -16.00 5.51
C LEU A 61 13.89 -14.73 5.56
N ASP A 62 13.29 -13.54 5.65
CA ASP A 62 13.99 -12.26 5.60
C ASP A 62 13.90 -11.56 6.96
N SER A 63 14.93 -10.80 7.32
CA SER A 63 14.89 -9.88 8.47
C SER A 63 13.68 -8.95 8.33
N PRO A 64 12.88 -8.77 9.39
CA PRO A 64 11.70 -7.95 9.29
C PRO A 64 12.08 -6.47 9.21
N GLY A 65 11.25 -5.69 8.52
CA GLY A 65 11.29 -4.23 8.63
C GLY A 65 10.94 -3.77 10.04
N ILE A 66 11.61 -2.70 10.49
CA ILE A 66 11.42 -2.10 11.81
C ILE A 66 11.20 -0.60 11.66
N ILE A 67 10.30 -0.02 12.43
CA ILE A 67 10.15 1.44 12.49
C ILE A 67 11.28 2.05 13.31
N SER A 68 12.04 2.96 12.71
CA SER A 68 13.12 3.70 13.37
C SER A 68 12.96 5.21 13.17
N VAL A 69 13.87 6.02 13.74
CA VAL A 69 13.86 7.47 13.60
C VAL A 69 15.13 7.92 12.88
N VAL A 70 14.96 8.55 11.72
CA VAL A 70 16.05 9.10 10.92
C VAL A 70 15.71 10.53 10.53
N ASP A 71 16.67 11.45 10.73
CA ASP A 71 16.51 12.88 10.42
C ASP A 71 15.28 13.55 11.07
N GLY A 72 14.75 12.97 12.16
CA GLY A 72 13.58 13.47 12.88
C GLY A 72 12.23 12.94 12.40
N SER A 73 12.21 12.09 11.36
CA SER A 73 11.02 11.38 10.84
C SER A 73 11.02 9.92 11.29
N LYS A 74 9.84 9.31 11.44
CA LYS A 74 9.72 7.86 11.59
C LYS A 74 9.80 7.21 10.21
N VAL A 75 10.60 6.17 10.09
CA VAL A 75 10.90 5.53 8.80
C VAL A 75 10.85 4.02 8.92
N LEU A 76 10.62 3.34 7.80
CA LEU A 76 10.84 1.90 7.68
C LEU A 76 12.32 1.61 7.48
N GLU A 77 12.95 0.95 8.43
CA GLU A 77 14.33 0.44 8.34
C GLU A 77 14.33 -1.04 7.92
N LEU A 78 15.09 -1.35 6.87
CA LEU A 78 15.48 -2.71 6.53
C LEU A 78 16.98 -2.88 6.80
N SER A 79 17.33 -3.85 7.65
CA SER A 79 18.71 -4.12 8.05
C SER A 79 18.94 -5.60 8.39
N PHE A 80 20.20 -5.99 8.58
CA PHE A 80 20.52 -7.29 9.16
C PHE A 80 19.97 -7.41 10.59
N ASP A 81 19.37 -8.54 10.91
CA ASP A 81 18.88 -8.85 12.26
C ASP A 81 19.84 -9.75 13.06
N GLY A 82 20.99 -10.10 12.48
CA GLY A 82 21.94 -11.06 13.05
C GLY A 82 21.77 -12.49 12.55
N THR A 83 20.75 -12.80 11.74
CA THR A 83 20.40 -14.17 11.36
C THR A 83 20.09 -14.37 9.88
N ARG A 84 19.54 -13.36 9.18
CA ARG A 84 19.03 -13.51 7.80
C ARG A 84 19.73 -12.59 6.82
N ASN A 85 20.16 -13.14 5.69
CA ASN A 85 20.98 -12.43 4.69
C ASN A 85 20.19 -11.40 3.86
N PHE A 86 18.88 -11.38 4.03
CA PHE A 86 17.97 -10.44 3.41
C PHE A 86 17.14 -9.73 4.47
N ALA A 87 16.63 -8.57 4.13
CA ALA A 87 15.62 -7.85 4.90
C ALA A 87 14.52 -7.37 3.96
N SER A 88 13.26 -7.52 4.37
CA SER A 88 12.14 -7.12 3.52
C SER A 88 10.96 -6.55 4.29
N ALA A 89 10.14 -5.80 3.56
CA ALA A 89 8.81 -5.40 3.97
C ALA A 89 7.88 -5.41 2.75
N PHE A 90 6.59 -5.61 3.00
CA PHE A 90 5.55 -5.67 1.98
C PHE A 90 4.49 -4.62 2.28
N VAL A 91 3.99 -3.98 1.25
CA VAL A 91 2.72 -3.27 1.22
C VAL A 91 1.74 -4.15 0.49
N PHE A 92 0.72 -4.62 1.19
CA PHE A 92 -0.41 -5.29 0.56
C PHE A 92 -1.27 -4.26 -0.15
N LEU A 93 -1.61 -4.56 -1.40
CA LEU A 93 -2.48 -3.75 -2.23
C LEU A 93 -3.87 -4.40 -2.24
N ASP A 94 -4.91 -3.61 -2.52
CA ASP A 94 -6.24 -4.16 -2.81
C ASP A 94 -6.40 -4.29 -4.34
N PRO A 95 -6.34 -5.50 -4.92
CA PRO A 95 -6.51 -5.66 -6.37
C PRO A 95 -7.91 -5.27 -6.87
N LEU A 96 -8.90 -5.13 -5.97
CA LEU A 96 -10.24 -4.65 -6.33
C LEU A 96 -10.24 -3.15 -6.69
N ASP A 97 -9.26 -2.39 -6.21
CA ASP A 97 -9.07 -0.98 -6.55
C ASP A 97 -8.34 -0.79 -7.89
N PHE A 98 -7.98 -1.88 -8.56
CA PHE A 98 -7.23 -1.83 -9.80
C PHE A 98 -8.13 -1.72 -11.04
N ASP A 99 -7.82 -0.74 -11.89
CA ASP A 99 -8.44 -0.52 -13.19
C ASP A 99 -7.37 -0.29 -14.26
N LYS A 100 -7.65 -0.66 -15.52
CA LYS A 100 -6.68 -0.52 -16.61
C LYS A 100 -6.65 0.86 -17.25
N THR A 101 -7.69 1.65 -17.05
CA THR A 101 -7.83 2.97 -17.68
C THR A 101 -7.08 4.04 -16.89
N SER A 102 -6.96 3.84 -15.58
CA SER A 102 -6.27 4.76 -14.67
C SER A 102 -4.75 4.74 -14.84
N VAL A 103 -4.13 5.87 -14.52
CA VAL A 103 -2.66 5.99 -14.39
C VAL A 103 -2.30 5.79 -12.94
N TYR A 104 -1.47 4.79 -12.66
CA TYR A 104 -0.96 4.48 -11.34
C TYR A 104 0.38 5.15 -11.10
N GLU A 105 0.66 5.44 -9.84
CA GLU A 105 1.95 5.93 -9.38
C GLU A 105 2.42 5.11 -8.18
N LEU A 106 3.67 4.67 -8.25
CA LEU A 106 4.47 4.26 -7.09
C LEU A 106 5.48 5.37 -6.81
N ALA A 107 5.43 5.93 -5.61
CA ALA A 107 6.38 6.93 -5.15
C ALA A 107 6.85 6.61 -3.73
N PHE A 108 8.10 6.90 -3.43
CA PHE A 108 8.66 6.77 -2.09
C PHE A 108 9.99 7.50 -2.02
N ARG A 109 10.48 7.74 -0.81
CA ARG A 109 11.82 8.24 -0.54
C ARG A 109 12.64 7.13 0.10
N TYR A 110 13.92 7.08 -0.22
CA TYR A 110 14.84 6.15 0.42
C TYR A 110 16.18 6.78 0.73
N LYS A 111 16.86 6.25 1.74
CA LYS A 111 18.22 6.62 2.14
C LYS A 111 18.99 5.35 2.48
N THR A 112 20.24 5.27 2.07
CA THR A 112 21.07 4.08 2.27
C THR A 112 22.33 4.39 3.06
N ASP A 113 22.73 3.47 3.92
CA ASP A 113 24.00 3.51 4.67
C ASP A 113 24.98 2.43 4.17
N PHE A 114 24.80 1.95 2.93
CA PHE A 114 25.58 0.84 2.39
C PHE A 114 27.07 1.17 2.39
N LYS A 115 27.89 0.29 3.02
CA LYS A 115 29.35 0.42 3.02
C LYS A 115 30.00 -0.31 1.84
N ASP A 116 29.31 -1.29 1.28
CA ASP A 116 29.76 -2.14 0.19
C ASP A 116 28.84 -2.02 -1.03
N ASP A 117 29.34 -2.37 -2.20
CA ASP A 117 28.53 -2.56 -3.39
C ASP A 117 27.64 -3.81 -3.19
N LEU A 118 26.35 -3.57 -2.93
CA LEU A 118 25.37 -4.63 -2.71
C LEU A 118 25.00 -5.41 -3.99
N GLY A 119 25.49 -5.02 -5.17
CA GLY A 119 25.14 -5.67 -6.44
C GLY A 119 23.64 -5.63 -6.73
N THR A 120 23.05 -6.69 -7.30
CA THR A 120 21.61 -6.79 -7.66
C THR A 120 20.68 -7.05 -6.47
N ALA A 121 21.01 -6.50 -5.30
CA ALA A 121 20.36 -6.90 -4.07
C ALA A 121 19.69 -5.75 -3.32
N PHE A 122 19.37 -4.64 -3.98
CA PHE A 122 18.46 -3.63 -3.46
C PHE A 122 17.42 -3.30 -4.53
N HIS A 123 16.18 -3.75 -4.31
CA HIS A 123 15.11 -3.57 -5.26
C HIS A 123 13.73 -3.46 -4.62
N VAL A 124 12.83 -2.88 -5.41
CA VAL A 124 11.39 -2.89 -5.13
C VAL A 124 10.72 -3.76 -6.18
N SER A 125 9.78 -4.60 -5.79
CA SER A 125 9.07 -5.47 -6.72
C SER A 125 7.58 -5.53 -6.45
N PHE A 126 6.75 -5.61 -7.49
CA PHE A 126 5.38 -6.07 -7.33
C PHE A 126 5.37 -7.59 -7.36
N VAL A 127 4.75 -8.16 -6.35
CA VAL A 127 4.72 -9.59 -6.11
C VAL A 127 3.29 -10.07 -5.98
N GLY A 128 3.09 -11.35 -6.24
CA GLY A 128 1.81 -12.02 -6.06
C GLY A 128 1.73 -12.82 -4.77
N PRO A 129 0.61 -13.53 -4.58
CA PRO A 129 0.33 -14.28 -3.34
C PRO A 129 1.31 -15.44 -3.09
N THR A 130 2.01 -15.89 -4.13
CA THR A 130 3.05 -16.94 -4.02
C THR A 130 4.42 -16.38 -3.64
N GLY A 131 4.56 -15.06 -3.49
CA GLY A 131 5.84 -14.36 -3.35
C GLY A 131 6.63 -14.29 -4.67
N GLN A 132 6.05 -14.72 -5.79
CA GLN A 132 6.67 -14.60 -7.10
C GLN A 132 6.76 -13.13 -7.49
N GLU A 133 7.95 -12.69 -7.86
CA GLU A 133 8.21 -11.35 -8.35
C GLU A 133 7.75 -11.24 -9.80
N ASN A 134 6.77 -10.37 -10.04
CA ASN A 134 6.20 -10.16 -11.36
C ASN A 134 6.74 -8.91 -12.05
N PHE A 135 7.23 -7.95 -11.27
CA PHE A 135 7.64 -6.64 -11.74
C PHE A 135 8.72 -6.16 -10.78
N LYS A 136 9.95 -5.86 -11.23
CA LYS A 136 11.04 -5.50 -10.30
C LYS A 136 11.71 -4.20 -10.75
N VAL A 137 12.29 -3.45 -9.82
CA VAL A 137 13.10 -2.26 -10.09
C VAL A 137 14.30 -2.27 -9.15
N TYR A 138 15.50 -2.43 -9.69
CA TYR A 138 16.75 -2.32 -8.93
C TYR A 138 17.10 -0.85 -8.72
N LEU A 139 17.41 -0.46 -7.48
CA LEU A 139 17.62 0.94 -7.09
C LEU A 139 19.10 1.33 -6.94
N ASN A 140 20.01 0.36 -6.94
CA ASN A 140 21.46 0.56 -6.84
C ASN A 140 22.24 0.09 -8.08
N TYR A 141 21.57 -0.20 -9.20
CA TYR A 141 22.22 -0.80 -10.37
C TYR A 141 22.53 0.26 -11.43
N THR A 142 23.82 0.40 -11.80
CA THR A 142 24.30 1.44 -12.71
C THR A 142 24.67 0.94 -14.12
N ASP A 143 24.66 -0.37 -14.38
CA ASP A 143 25.11 -0.91 -15.67
C ASP A 143 23.96 -1.26 -16.63
N SER A 144 24.17 -0.85 -17.89
CA SER A 144 23.22 -0.84 -19.00
C SER A 144 22.85 -2.21 -19.60
N GLU A 145 23.29 -3.33 -19.02
CA GLU A 145 23.19 -4.64 -19.68
C GLU A 145 22.05 -5.54 -19.18
N ASP A 146 21.43 -5.28 -18.03
CA ASP A 146 20.34 -6.13 -17.51
C ASP A 146 19.29 -5.34 -16.71
N THR A 147 18.82 -4.24 -17.28
CA THR A 147 17.57 -3.57 -16.84
C THR A 147 16.32 -4.42 -17.12
N TYR A 148 16.47 -5.62 -17.71
CA TYR A 148 15.39 -6.56 -17.99
C TYR A 148 14.88 -7.17 -16.70
N THR A 149 13.96 -6.48 -16.06
CA THR A 149 13.21 -7.06 -14.98
C THR A 149 12.17 -7.98 -15.59
N ASN A 150 11.95 -9.16 -14.99
CA ASN A 150 10.79 -9.96 -15.37
C ASN A 150 9.54 -9.09 -15.14
N GLY A 151 8.84 -8.77 -16.22
CA GLY A 151 7.53 -8.10 -16.27
C GLY A 151 7.50 -6.55 -16.21
N VAL A 152 8.43 -5.85 -15.53
CA VAL A 152 8.67 -4.40 -15.80
C VAL A 152 9.86 -4.33 -16.73
N ASN A 153 9.62 -4.39 -18.02
CA ASN A 153 10.63 -3.82 -18.88
C ASN A 153 10.66 -2.31 -18.55
N PRO A 154 11.74 -1.71 -18.00
CA PRO A 154 11.77 -0.28 -17.68
C PRO A 154 11.71 0.59 -18.94
N TYR A 155 11.85 0.01 -20.13
CA TYR A 155 11.47 0.64 -21.40
C TYR A 155 9.94 0.79 -21.56
N ILE A 156 9.12 0.10 -20.75
CA ILE A 156 7.64 0.16 -20.71
C ILE A 156 7.15 1.05 -19.56
N TYR A 157 7.86 1.09 -18.43
CA TYR A 157 7.47 1.85 -17.23
C TYR A 157 8.65 2.70 -16.73
N PRO A 158 8.82 3.92 -17.26
CA PRO A 158 9.92 4.79 -16.84
C PRO A 158 9.74 5.22 -15.38
N TYR A 159 10.85 5.32 -14.67
CA TYR A 159 10.91 5.86 -13.32
C TYR A 159 11.96 6.97 -13.23
N THR A 160 11.82 7.82 -12.24
CA THR A 160 12.76 8.90 -11.93
C THR A 160 13.35 8.71 -10.55
N LEU A 161 14.66 8.94 -10.44
CA LEU A 161 15.37 9.09 -9.18
C LEU A 161 15.80 10.55 -9.05
N THR A 162 15.54 11.16 -7.90
CA THR A 162 15.91 12.56 -7.63
C THR A 162 16.64 12.64 -6.29
N ASP A 163 17.89 13.08 -6.31
CA ASP A 163 18.66 13.35 -5.09
C ASP A 163 18.02 14.50 -4.29
N GLU A 164 17.92 14.32 -2.99
CA GLU A 164 17.37 15.29 -2.04
C GLU A 164 18.40 15.69 -0.97
N GLU A 165 17.97 16.55 -0.04
CA GLU A 165 18.79 16.94 1.10
C GLU A 165 19.08 15.75 2.03
N ASN A 166 20.20 15.81 2.75
CA ASN A 166 20.61 14.83 3.75
C ASN A 166 20.79 13.38 3.25
N GLY A 167 20.98 13.19 1.93
CA GLY A 167 21.25 11.89 1.33
C GLY A 167 20.00 11.05 1.04
N TRP A 168 18.81 11.65 1.11
CA TRP A 168 17.58 11.03 0.62
C TRP A 168 17.53 11.03 -0.91
N VAL A 169 16.83 10.05 -1.46
CA VAL A 169 16.53 9.94 -2.90
C VAL A 169 15.04 9.68 -3.05
N SER A 170 14.37 10.51 -3.85
CA SER A 170 12.98 10.31 -4.26
C SER A 170 12.91 9.37 -5.46
N PHE A 171 12.10 8.32 -5.35
CA PHE A 171 11.67 7.45 -6.43
C PHE A 171 10.25 7.79 -6.86
N LYS A 172 10.00 7.81 -8.17
CA LYS A 172 8.66 7.93 -8.73
C LYS A 172 8.55 7.15 -10.03
N MET A 173 7.48 6.38 -10.18
CA MET A 173 7.17 5.59 -11.37
C MET A 173 5.69 5.70 -11.68
N GLN A 174 5.35 6.09 -12.91
CA GLN A 174 3.97 6.20 -13.38
C GLN A 174 3.69 5.20 -14.49
N PHE A 175 2.54 4.53 -14.42
CA PHE A 175 2.21 3.46 -15.35
C PHE A 175 0.73 3.11 -15.45
N GLN A 176 0.33 2.50 -16.56
CA GLN A 176 -0.97 1.84 -16.68
C GLN A 176 -0.84 0.33 -16.45
N LEU A 177 -1.82 -0.24 -15.74
CA LEU A 177 -1.87 -1.66 -15.46
C LEU A 177 -2.24 -2.47 -16.71
N ASN A 178 -1.77 -3.71 -16.77
CA ASN A 178 -2.13 -4.67 -17.81
C ASN A 178 -2.78 -5.91 -17.19
N ASP A 179 -3.34 -6.79 -18.03
CA ASP A 179 -3.98 -8.05 -17.59
C ASP A 179 -3.10 -8.91 -16.68
N THR A 180 -1.81 -8.98 -16.97
CA THR A 180 -0.85 -9.73 -16.17
C THR A 180 -0.76 -9.14 -14.77
N PHE A 181 -0.57 -7.82 -14.65
CA PHE A 181 -0.50 -7.14 -13.36
C PHE A 181 -1.74 -7.42 -12.51
N LEU A 182 -2.93 -7.22 -13.08
CA LEU A 182 -4.20 -7.43 -12.37
C LEU A 182 -4.41 -8.86 -11.88
N SER A 183 -3.81 -9.85 -12.55
CA SER A 183 -4.00 -11.26 -12.22
C SER A 183 -2.90 -11.85 -11.35
N THR A 184 -1.77 -11.14 -11.19
CA THR A 184 -0.59 -11.68 -10.52
C THR A 184 -0.02 -10.82 -9.40
N VAL A 185 -0.49 -9.59 -9.21
CA VAL A 185 0.02 -8.68 -8.18
C VAL A 185 -1.01 -8.45 -7.09
N ASP A 186 -0.57 -8.58 -5.84
CA ASP A 186 -1.33 -8.20 -4.64
C ASP A 186 -0.49 -7.40 -3.64
N SER A 187 0.79 -7.16 -3.92
CA SER A 187 1.67 -6.46 -3.00
C SER A 187 2.88 -5.82 -3.67
N VAL A 188 3.42 -4.79 -3.02
CA VAL A 188 4.74 -4.20 -3.29
C VAL A 188 5.71 -4.69 -2.23
N ARG A 189 6.84 -5.27 -2.63
CA ARG A 189 7.91 -5.72 -1.75
C ARG A 189 9.11 -4.79 -1.86
N PHE A 190 9.61 -4.37 -0.73
CA PHE A 190 10.90 -3.72 -0.56
C PHE A 190 11.88 -4.79 -0.07
N LEU A 191 13.00 -4.98 -0.76
CA LEU A 191 13.96 -6.03 -0.46
C LEU A 191 15.39 -5.51 -0.54
N ILE A 192 16.18 -5.83 0.48
CA ILE A 192 17.64 -5.73 0.44
C ILE A 192 18.33 -7.04 0.80
N SER A 193 19.51 -7.28 0.23
CA SER A 193 20.54 -8.12 0.85
C SER A 193 21.28 -7.29 1.88
N THR A 194 21.48 -7.89 3.03
CA THR A 194 22.21 -7.28 4.15
C THR A 194 23.68 -7.67 4.13
N VAL A 195 24.05 -8.71 3.36
CA VAL A 195 25.40 -9.29 3.29
C VAL A 195 25.93 -9.61 4.70
N GLU A 196 25.03 -10.07 5.58
CA GLU A 196 25.34 -10.40 6.99
C GLU A 196 25.99 -9.24 7.78
N SER A 197 25.65 -7.99 7.43
CA SER A 197 26.22 -6.79 8.03
C SER A 197 25.16 -5.84 8.58
N ASN A 198 25.30 -5.48 9.86
CA ASN A 198 24.47 -4.46 10.52
C ASN A 198 24.73 -3.04 10.01
N ASP A 199 25.81 -2.85 9.26
CA ASP A 199 26.13 -1.57 8.64
C ASP A 199 25.32 -1.34 7.36
N ASN A 200 24.80 -2.40 6.73
CA ASN A 200 24.02 -2.30 5.51
C ASN A 200 22.54 -2.09 5.86
N LYS A 201 22.09 -0.84 5.70
CA LYS A 201 20.74 -0.41 6.00
C LYS A 201 20.15 0.39 4.86
N VAL A 202 18.86 0.22 4.65
CA VAL A 202 18.05 1.15 3.87
C VAL A 202 16.89 1.62 4.73
N TYR A 203 16.60 2.91 4.61
CA TYR A 203 15.43 3.54 5.19
C TYR A 203 14.49 3.93 4.06
N PHE A 204 13.19 3.72 4.27
CA PHE A 204 12.15 4.21 3.37
C PHE A 204 11.16 5.09 4.13
N ASP A 205 10.64 6.08 3.42
CA ASP A 205 9.65 7.02 3.92
C ASP A 205 8.71 7.44 2.78
N ASP A 206 7.59 8.07 3.13
CA ASP A 206 6.61 8.65 2.21
C ASP A 206 6.14 7.67 1.10
N ILE A 207 5.91 6.41 1.46
CA ILE A 207 5.54 5.36 0.49
C ILE A 207 4.08 5.54 0.06
N LYS A 208 3.88 5.71 -1.25
CA LYS A 208 2.59 5.92 -1.88
C LYS A 208 2.43 4.97 -3.04
N PHE A 209 1.27 4.35 -3.11
CA PHE A 209 0.83 3.65 -4.30
C PHE A 209 -0.62 3.98 -4.52
N GLY A 210 -0.97 4.41 -5.72
CA GLY A 210 -2.31 4.92 -5.98
C GLY A 210 -2.52 5.22 -7.43
N TYR A 211 -3.63 5.88 -7.72
CA TYR A 211 -3.99 6.24 -9.09
C TYR A 211 -4.52 7.66 -9.21
N TYR A 212 -4.37 8.20 -10.41
CA TYR A 212 -4.91 9.50 -10.78
C TYR A 212 -6.33 9.35 -11.31
N THR A 213 -7.23 10.18 -10.80
CA THR A 213 -8.63 10.21 -11.23
C THR A 213 -9.14 11.65 -11.28
N GLU A 214 -10.21 11.89 -12.04
CA GLU A 214 -10.91 13.17 -11.96
C GLU A 214 -11.41 13.31 -10.52
N GLU A 215 -11.12 14.43 -9.85
CA GLU A 215 -11.65 14.66 -8.51
C GLU A 215 -13.18 14.54 -8.57
N VAL A 216 -13.72 13.47 -7.98
CA VAL A 216 -15.16 13.37 -7.77
C VAL A 216 -15.44 14.34 -6.63
N GLU A 217 -15.92 15.54 -6.96
CA GLU A 217 -16.45 16.45 -5.95
C GLU A 217 -17.36 15.63 -5.01
N PRO A 218 -17.14 15.71 -3.69
CA PRO A 218 -17.97 14.97 -2.74
C PRO A 218 -19.42 15.36 -3.03
N THR A 219 -20.23 14.40 -3.44
CA THR A 219 -21.65 14.65 -3.68
C THR A 219 -22.20 15.12 -2.35
N GLU A 220 -22.71 16.36 -2.27
CA GLU A 220 -23.31 16.85 -1.04
C GLU A 220 -24.33 15.80 -0.56
N PRO A 221 -24.28 15.40 0.72
CA PRO A 221 -25.24 14.44 1.24
C PRO A 221 -26.63 14.97 0.93
N GLY A 222 -27.40 14.20 0.14
CA GLY A 222 -28.77 14.57 -0.20
C GLY A 222 -29.52 14.90 1.08
N GLU A 223 -30.29 15.99 1.05
CA GLU A 223 -31.06 16.42 2.21
C GLU A 223 -31.81 15.22 2.80
N PRO A 224 -31.79 15.03 4.14
CA PRO A 224 -32.48 13.92 4.76
C PRO A 224 -33.94 13.96 4.32
N VAL A 225 -34.39 12.87 3.70
CA VAL A 225 -35.80 12.72 3.35
C VAL A 225 -36.58 12.72 4.66
N ASP A 226 -37.46 13.71 4.79
CA ASP A 226 -38.31 13.87 5.96
C ASP A 226 -39.04 12.53 6.22
N PRO A 227 -38.93 11.95 7.43
CA PRO A 227 -39.54 10.67 7.71
C PRO A 227 -41.05 10.78 7.45
N THR A 228 -41.55 9.96 6.54
CA THR A 228 -42.99 9.79 6.34
C THR A 228 -43.62 9.37 7.66
N GLU A 229 -44.70 10.07 8.06
CA GLU A 229 -45.46 9.72 9.25
C GLU A 229 -45.84 8.23 9.20
N PRO A 230 -45.65 7.48 10.30
CA PRO A 230 -46.06 6.09 10.35
C PRO A 230 -47.58 6.01 10.17
N THR A 231 -48.01 5.36 9.08
CA THR A 231 -49.39 4.96 8.91
C THR A 231 -49.77 4.00 10.02
N ASP A 232 -50.89 4.30 10.71
CA ASP A 232 -51.42 3.46 11.77
C ASP A 232 -51.60 2.01 11.28
N PRO A 233 -51.12 1.01 12.03
CA PRO A 233 -51.26 -0.38 11.65
C PRO A 233 -52.75 -0.75 11.61
N THR A 234 -53.23 -1.10 10.41
CA THR A 234 -54.57 -1.67 10.23
C THR A 234 -54.63 -3.01 10.95
N GLU A 235 -55.65 -3.18 11.80
CA GLU A 235 -55.92 -4.42 12.56
C GLU A 235 -55.92 -5.66 11.63
N PRO A 236 -55.15 -6.73 11.92
CA PRO A 236 -55.14 -7.91 11.09
C PRO A 236 -56.41 -8.74 11.36
N GLY A 237 -57.28 -8.80 10.36
CA GLY A 237 -58.41 -9.72 10.34
C GLY A 237 -57.95 -11.17 10.32
N ASP A 238 -58.53 -11.97 11.22
CA ASP A 238 -58.34 -13.42 11.30
C ASP A 238 -58.64 -14.11 9.97
N GLY A 239 -57.64 -14.80 9.41
CA GLY A 239 -57.89 -15.78 8.35
C GLY A 239 -56.70 -16.06 7.43
N ASP A 240 -56.16 -17.27 7.56
CA ASP A 240 -55.37 -18.00 6.56
C ASP A 240 -53.87 -17.69 6.38
N LYS A 241 -53.08 -18.41 7.18
CA LYS A 241 -51.87 -19.18 6.81
C LYS A 241 -51.14 -18.75 5.52
N GLY A 242 -50.29 -17.74 5.65
CA GLY A 242 -49.17 -17.48 4.74
C GLY A 242 -48.15 -16.58 5.43
N LEU A 243 -46.90 -17.04 5.58
CA LEU A 243 -45.81 -16.25 6.16
C LEU A 243 -45.60 -14.99 5.29
N SER A 244 -46.07 -13.85 5.78
CA SER A 244 -45.96 -12.57 5.08
C SER A 244 -44.59 -11.93 5.33
N ALA A 245 -44.09 -11.24 4.31
CA ALA A 245 -42.76 -10.61 4.27
C ALA A 245 -42.49 -9.59 5.40
N GLY A 246 -43.49 -9.20 6.18
CA GLY A 246 -43.34 -8.29 7.33
C GLY A 246 -42.60 -8.89 8.54
N ALA A 247 -42.55 -10.22 8.67
CA ALA A 247 -41.86 -10.87 9.79
C ALA A 247 -40.33 -10.77 9.73
N ILE A 248 -39.76 -10.49 8.55
CA ILE A 248 -38.31 -10.41 8.36
C ILE A 248 -37.76 -9.03 8.80
N VAL A 249 -38.55 -7.97 8.68
CA VAL A 249 -38.11 -6.61 9.02
C VAL A 249 -38.00 -6.41 10.54
N GLY A 250 -38.87 -7.05 11.33
CA GLY A 250 -38.85 -6.94 12.80
C GLY A 250 -37.61 -7.56 13.45
N ILE A 251 -36.99 -8.57 12.82
CA ILE A 251 -35.80 -9.25 13.36
C ILE A 251 -34.54 -8.41 13.13
N VAL A 252 -34.45 -7.68 12.02
CA VAL A 252 -33.26 -6.88 11.69
C VAL A 252 -33.16 -5.64 12.58
N VAL A 253 -34.27 -4.94 12.83
CA VAL A 253 -34.25 -3.74 13.69
C VAL A 253 -34.09 -4.10 15.17
N GLY A 254 -34.70 -5.20 15.63
CA GLY A 254 -34.53 -5.70 17.00
C GLY A 254 -33.10 -6.16 17.32
N GLY A 255 -32.41 -6.76 16.36
CA GLY A 255 -31.03 -7.24 16.52
C GLY A 255 -30.02 -6.10 16.73
N VAL A 256 -30.14 -5.00 15.97
CA VAL A 256 -29.21 -3.85 16.05
C VAL A 256 -29.32 -3.14 17.41
N ALA A 257 -30.53 -2.99 17.96
CA ALA A 257 -30.73 -2.34 19.26
C ALA A 257 -30.14 -3.15 20.43
N VAL A 258 -30.18 -4.49 20.37
CA VAL A 258 -29.63 -5.36 21.42
C VAL A 258 -28.10 -5.35 21.42
N VAL A 259 -27.47 -5.29 20.24
CA VAL A 259 -25.99 -5.22 20.13
C VAL A 259 -25.45 -3.89 20.64
N ALA A 260 -26.09 -2.76 20.30
CA ALA A 260 -25.69 -1.44 20.81
C ALA A 260 -25.80 -1.34 22.34
N GLY A 261 -26.84 -1.91 22.94
CA GLY A 261 -27.01 -1.97 24.39
C GLY A 261 -25.93 -2.79 25.11
N ALA A 262 -25.49 -3.90 24.51
CA ALA A 262 -24.46 -4.75 25.08
C ALA A 262 -23.07 -4.09 25.05
N VAL A 263 -22.71 -3.40 23.96
CA VAL A 263 -21.43 -2.67 23.84
C VAL A 263 -21.34 -1.52 24.85
N GLY A 264 -22.42 -0.76 25.02
CA GLY A 264 -22.47 0.33 26.01
C GLY A 264 -22.27 -0.16 27.45
N ALA A 265 -22.85 -1.31 27.81
CA ALA A 265 -22.70 -1.89 29.15
C ALA A 265 -21.24 -2.32 29.44
N VAL A 266 -20.55 -2.91 28.46
CA VAL A 266 -19.15 -3.36 28.61
C VAL A 266 -18.19 -2.19 28.83
N ILE A 267 -18.36 -1.08 28.10
CA ILE A 267 -17.53 0.13 28.24
C ILE A 267 -17.68 0.75 29.64
N ILE A 268 -18.92 0.81 30.17
CA ILE A 268 -19.19 1.37 31.50
C ILE A 268 -18.58 0.50 32.61
N ILE A 269 -18.61 -0.83 32.47
CA ILE A 269 -18.03 -1.75 33.46
C ILE A 269 -16.49 -1.65 33.47
N LYS A 270 -15.86 -1.50 32.29
CA LYS A 270 -14.40 -1.40 32.19
C LYS A 270 -13.88 -0.09 32.80
N LYS A 271 -14.60 1.02 32.63
CA LYS A 271 -14.25 2.34 33.21
C LYS A 271 -14.40 2.43 34.73
N ARG A 272 -15.11 1.50 35.38
CA ARG A 272 -15.24 1.43 36.84
C ARG A 272 -14.22 0.53 37.53
N ARG A 273 -13.38 -0.18 36.76
CA ARG A 273 -12.44 -1.19 37.27
C ARG A 273 -10.96 -0.88 37.00
N GLY A 274 -10.64 0.18 36.27
CA GLY A 274 -9.31 0.77 36.16
C GLY A 274 -9.29 2.12 36.86
#